data_AF-A0A401MMC3-F1
#
_entry.id   AF-A0A401MMC3-F1
#
_cell.length_a   1.000
_cell.length_b   1.000
_cell.length_c   1.000
_cell.angle_alpha   90.00
_cell.angle_beta   90.00
_cell.angle_gamma   90.00
#
_symmetry.space_group_name_H-M   'P 1'
#
loop_
_entity.id
_entity.type
_entity.pdbx_description
1 polymer ?
#
loop_
_entity_poly.entity_id
_entity_poly.type
_entity_poly.pdbx_seq_one_letter_code
_entity_poly.pdbx_strand_id
1 'polypeptide(L)'
;MRHFGHIAPEVRQRLFHQEPCRFTADSPARLLSVALGATLYSPATRPRLADDIVKQTGRGVVSMVLCLEDSIGDEDVADAEENLVRQFTDLAGRDAPGGPGAAAGLDLPLLFIRVRVPEQIPDLVRRLGPAARLLSGFVMPKFTEERGIPFLEALATAEAESGRRLFAMPVLESPELLYRESRVETLEGIFRAVDKYRDRVLALRLGVTDFCSSYGLRRAPDMTAYDVQIVASVIADVVNMLGRADGTGFTVTGPVWEYFRVQERMFKPQLRRSPFLEGQAEELREALIEHSMDGLLREITLDQANGLLGKTCIHPSHVLPVHALSVVSHEEFSDAQDILRPELCGGGVLRSAYTNKMNEVKPHRAWAERTMLRAEVFGVANEDIGFVELLAAGISE
;
A
#
# COMPACT_ATOMS: atom_id res chain seq x y z
N MET A 1 -13.81 4.11 7.07
CA MET A 1 -12.47 4.68 7.40
C MET A 1 -12.07 5.79 6.43
N ARG A 2 -10.94 6.47 6.69
CA ARG A 2 -10.28 7.44 5.78
C ARG A 2 -8.80 7.60 6.14
N HIS A 3 -7.95 7.96 5.18
CA HIS A 3 -6.56 8.34 5.49
C HIS A 3 -6.51 9.57 6.40
N PHE A 4 -5.52 9.61 7.30
CA PHE A 4 -5.42 10.61 8.37
C PHE A 4 -6.65 10.70 9.28
N GLY A 5 -7.53 9.69 9.27
CA GLY A 5 -8.76 9.68 10.07
C GLY A 5 -8.53 9.72 11.59
N HIS A 6 -7.36 9.26 12.04
CA HIS A 6 -6.91 9.31 13.43
C HIS A 6 -6.57 10.73 13.91
N ILE A 7 -6.24 11.65 13.00
CA ILE A 7 -5.96 13.04 13.34
C ILE A 7 -7.28 13.77 13.60
N ALA A 8 -7.30 14.59 14.66
CA ALA A 8 -8.43 15.43 15.06
C ALA A 8 -8.98 16.27 13.88
N PRO A 9 -10.31 16.42 13.74
CA PRO A 9 -10.92 17.13 12.61
C PRO A 9 -10.40 18.55 12.41
N GLU A 10 -10.16 19.30 13.48
CA GLU A 10 -9.69 20.69 13.44
C GLU A 10 -8.27 20.78 12.85
N VAL A 11 -7.42 19.80 13.20
CA VAL A 11 -6.06 19.70 12.64
C VAL A 11 -6.14 19.32 11.17
N ARG A 12 -7.00 18.38 10.78
CA ARG A 12 -7.18 18.01 9.36
C ARG A 12 -7.66 19.16 8.49
N GLN A 13 -8.63 19.95 8.96
CA GLN A 13 -9.11 21.13 8.23
C GLN A 13 -8.00 22.15 7.95
N ARG A 14 -7.03 22.26 8.86
CA ARG A 14 -5.84 23.10 8.63
C ARG A 14 -4.86 22.47 7.64
N LEU A 15 -4.71 21.14 7.65
CA LEU A 15 -3.74 20.44 6.79
C LEU A 15 -4.18 20.37 5.33
N PHE A 16 -5.48 20.19 5.09
CA PHE A 16 -6.00 19.82 3.77
C PHE A 16 -6.87 20.91 3.16
N HIS A 17 -6.52 21.32 1.93
CA HIS A 17 -7.42 22.05 1.04
C HIS A 17 -8.64 21.19 0.68
N GLN A 18 -8.39 19.90 0.42
CA GLN A 18 -9.43 18.88 0.25
C GLN A 18 -9.11 17.68 1.13
N GLU A 19 -9.99 17.37 2.08
CA GLU A 19 -9.78 16.20 2.95
C GLU A 19 -9.83 14.86 2.19
N PRO A 20 -9.07 13.84 2.64
CA PRO A 20 -9.16 12.47 2.14
C PRO A 20 -10.60 11.93 2.16
N CYS A 21 -11.08 11.29 1.10
CA CYS A 21 -12.44 10.72 1.08
C CYS A 21 -12.62 9.60 2.12
N ARG A 22 -13.89 9.32 2.47
CA ARG A 22 -14.22 8.11 3.26
C ARG A 22 -14.39 6.91 2.32
N PHE A 23 -13.92 5.75 2.77
CA PHE A 23 -14.09 4.48 2.07
C PHE A 23 -14.38 3.32 3.03
N THR A 24 -14.87 2.23 2.45
CA THR A 24 -15.22 0.97 3.13
C THR A 24 -14.79 -0.22 2.26
N ALA A 25 -14.85 -1.44 2.76
CA ALA A 25 -14.56 -2.63 1.96
C ALA A 25 -15.46 -2.78 0.70
N ASP A 26 -16.65 -2.15 0.72
CA ASP A 26 -17.59 -2.15 -0.41
C ASP A 26 -17.30 -1.06 -1.46
N SER A 27 -16.31 -0.19 -1.22
CA SER A 27 -15.93 0.85 -2.17
C SER A 27 -15.45 0.26 -3.52
N PRO A 28 -15.50 1.03 -4.62
CA PRO A 28 -15.02 0.56 -5.92
C PRO A 28 -13.55 0.13 -5.88
N ALA A 29 -13.18 -0.92 -6.63
CA ALA A 29 -11.82 -1.47 -6.65
C ALA A 29 -10.77 -0.42 -7.02
N ARG A 30 -11.09 0.45 -7.99
CA ARG A 30 -10.23 1.57 -8.41
C ARG A 30 -9.85 2.50 -7.26
N LEU A 31 -10.77 2.76 -6.33
CA LEU A 31 -10.51 3.60 -5.17
C LEU A 31 -9.70 2.81 -4.14
N LEU A 32 -10.13 1.57 -3.86
CA LEU A 32 -9.51 0.72 -2.86
C LEU A 32 -8.05 0.37 -3.19
N SER A 33 -7.71 0.18 -4.46
CA SER A 33 -6.33 -0.16 -4.87
C SER A 33 -5.34 0.94 -4.51
N VAL A 34 -5.76 2.21 -4.59
CA VAL A 34 -4.97 3.38 -4.18
C VAL A 34 -5.05 3.58 -2.66
N ALA A 35 -6.23 3.34 -2.06
CA ALA A 35 -6.47 3.48 -0.62
C ALA A 35 -5.76 2.43 0.25
N LEU A 36 -5.18 1.39 -0.35
CA LEU A 36 -4.29 0.47 0.37
C LEU A 36 -3.15 1.25 1.07
N GLY A 37 -2.60 2.28 0.43
CA GLY A 37 -1.53 3.11 0.98
C GLY A 37 -0.38 2.29 1.56
N ALA A 38 -0.08 2.51 2.83
CA ALA A 38 0.82 1.66 3.59
C ALA A 38 0.09 0.40 4.06
N THR A 39 0.39 -0.76 3.49
CA THR A 39 -0.15 -2.02 4.00
C THR A 39 0.78 -2.64 5.03
N LEU A 40 0.34 -2.66 6.29
CA LEU A 40 1.14 -3.17 7.40
C LEU A 40 1.00 -4.70 7.53
N TYR A 41 2.12 -5.41 7.45
CA TYR A 41 2.18 -6.85 7.66
C TYR A 41 2.36 -7.17 9.14
N SER A 42 1.68 -8.21 9.59
CA SER A 42 1.76 -8.72 10.96
C SER A 42 1.68 -10.25 10.95
N PRO A 43 2.53 -10.96 11.72
CA PRO A 43 2.39 -12.40 11.90
C PRO A 43 1.02 -12.78 12.47
N ALA A 44 0.42 -13.84 11.95
CA ALA A 44 -0.85 -14.36 12.46
C ALA A 44 -0.71 -15.03 13.84
N THR A 45 0.51 -15.31 14.31
CA THR A 45 0.81 -15.89 15.63
C THR A 45 0.66 -14.91 16.80
N ARG A 46 0.43 -13.62 16.55
CA ARG A 46 0.35 -12.62 17.62
C ARG A 46 -0.81 -12.94 18.59
N PRO A 47 -0.54 -13.08 19.90
CA PRO A 47 -1.55 -13.57 20.85
C PRO A 47 -2.66 -12.56 21.15
N ARG A 48 -2.45 -11.28 20.85
CA ARG A 48 -3.41 -10.18 21.02
C ARG A 48 -3.66 -9.45 19.70
N LEU A 49 -3.78 -10.21 18.61
CA LEU A 49 -3.90 -9.64 17.27
C LEU A 49 -5.10 -8.68 17.13
N ALA A 50 -6.25 -8.98 17.74
CA ALA A 50 -7.41 -8.09 17.74
C ALA A 50 -7.10 -6.73 18.40
N ASP A 51 -6.40 -6.73 19.55
CA ASP A 51 -5.95 -5.50 20.23
C ASP A 51 -4.94 -4.74 19.37
N ASP A 52 -4.01 -5.47 18.73
CA ASP A 52 -3.00 -4.87 17.88
C ASP A 52 -3.63 -4.20 16.65
N ILE A 53 -4.64 -4.81 16.01
CA ILE A 53 -5.40 -4.22 14.90
C ILE A 53 -6.07 -2.91 15.34
N VAL A 54 -6.80 -2.93 16.46
CA VAL A 54 -7.46 -1.73 17.02
C VAL A 54 -6.43 -0.63 17.31
N LYS A 55 -5.31 -0.99 17.93
CA LYS A 55 -4.21 -0.07 18.23
C LYS A 55 -3.61 0.54 16.96
N GLN A 56 -3.38 -0.26 15.91
CA GLN A 56 -2.84 0.24 14.65
C GLN A 56 -3.84 1.11 13.89
N THR A 57 -5.13 0.80 13.99
CA THR A 57 -6.22 1.65 13.47
C THR A 57 -6.14 3.06 14.05
N GLY A 58 -6.00 3.17 15.37
CA GLY A 58 -5.80 4.44 16.08
C GLY A 58 -4.52 5.18 15.72
N ARG A 59 -3.56 4.51 15.04
CA ARG A 59 -2.31 5.10 14.52
C ARG A 59 -2.38 5.37 13.02
N GLY A 60 -3.57 5.33 12.44
CA GLY A 60 -3.78 5.66 11.03
C GLY A 60 -3.50 4.54 10.04
N VAL A 61 -3.35 3.30 10.48
CA VAL A 61 -3.29 2.15 9.58
C VAL A 61 -4.67 1.91 8.98
N VAL A 62 -4.74 1.86 7.65
CA VAL A 62 -5.99 1.63 6.90
C VAL A 62 -6.03 0.29 6.18
N SER A 63 -4.90 -0.40 6.05
CA SER A 63 -4.84 -1.75 5.49
C SER A 63 -3.78 -2.60 6.21
N MET A 64 -4.12 -3.87 6.45
CA MET A 64 -3.24 -4.83 7.12
C MET A 64 -3.25 -6.19 6.44
N VAL A 65 -2.10 -6.87 6.46
CA VAL A 65 -1.98 -8.28 6.10
C VAL A 65 -1.60 -9.09 7.32
N LEU A 66 -2.40 -10.11 7.58
CA LEU A 66 -2.21 -11.10 8.63
C LEU A 66 -1.56 -12.31 7.98
N CYS A 67 -0.29 -12.53 8.28
CA CYS A 67 0.57 -13.40 7.50
C CYS A 67 0.70 -14.79 8.13
N LEU A 68 0.31 -15.81 7.36
CA LEU A 68 0.48 -17.23 7.65
C LEU A 68 1.66 -17.85 6.89
N GLU A 69 2.42 -17.07 6.11
CA GLU A 69 3.54 -17.56 5.30
C GLU A 69 4.90 -17.20 5.92
N ASP A 70 5.74 -16.37 5.29
CA ASP A 70 7.17 -16.21 5.66
C ASP A 70 7.42 -15.53 7.01
N SER A 71 6.39 -15.00 7.67
CA SER A 71 6.53 -14.37 8.98
C SER A 71 6.37 -15.33 10.17
N ILE A 72 6.10 -16.61 9.91
CA ILE A 72 5.89 -17.66 10.92
C ILE A 72 6.61 -18.95 10.52
N GLY A 73 6.96 -19.80 11.49
CA GLY A 73 7.54 -21.12 11.22
C GLY A 73 6.55 -22.06 10.52
N ASP A 74 7.06 -23.09 9.86
CA ASP A 74 6.24 -24.11 9.20
C ASP A 74 5.42 -24.91 10.22
N GLU A 75 6.00 -25.14 11.39
CA GLU A 75 5.40 -25.81 12.53
C GLU A 75 4.27 -25.00 13.18
N ASP A 76 4.28 -23.66 13.03
CA ASP A 76 3.35 -22.76 13.69
C ASP A 76 2.05 -22.55 12.89
N VAL A 77 1.97 -23.04 11.65
CA VAL A 77 0.88 -22.69 10.71
C VAL A 77 -0.49 -23.06 11.27
N ALA A 78 -0.65 -24.28 11.79
CA ALA A 78 -1.92 -24.74 12.35
C ALA A 78 -2.38 -23.88 13.54
N ASP A 79 -1.46 -23.60 14.48
CA ASP A 79 -1.72 -22.77 15.66
C ASP A 79 -1.98 -21.30 15.27
N ALA A 80 -1.30 -20.81 14.23
CA ALA A 80 -1.49 -19.47 13.69
C ALA A 80 -2.87 -19.31 13.05
N GLU A 81 -3.36 -20.31 12.33
CA GLU A 81 -4.73 -20.30 11.78
C GLU A 81 -5.79 -20.33 12.89
N GLU A 82 -5.63 -21.19 13.89
CA GLU A 82 -6.54 -21.24 15.05
C GLU A 82 -6.55 -19.90 15.81
N ASN A 83 -5.37 -19.32 16.03
CA ASN A 83 -5.28 -17.98 16.60
C ASN A 83 -5.98 -16.96 15.71
N LEU A 84 -5.75 -16.96 14.40
CA LEU A 84 -6.38 -16.04 13.46
C LEU A 84 -7.91 -16.09 13.56
N VAL A 85 -8.50 -17.29 13.52
CA VAL A 85 -9.95 -17.49 13.65
C VAL A 85 -10.48 -16.96 14.98
N ARG A 86 -9.79 -17.27 16.09
CA ARG A 86 -10.14 -16.75 17.43
C ARG A 86 -10.10 -15.22 17.48
N GLN A 87 -9.06 -14.61 16.93
CA GLN A 87 -8.85 -13.15 16.97
C GLN A 87 -9.86 -12.41 16.08
N PHE A 88 -10.20 -12.94 14.91
CA PHE A 88 -11.28 -12.39 14.09
C PHE A 88 -12.64 -12.50 14.79
N THR A 89 -12.90 -13.60 15.49
CA THR A 89 -14.15 -13.79 16.25
C THR A 89 -14.28 -12.77 17.38
N ASP A 90 -13.20 -12.56 18.15
CA ASP A 90 -13.13 -11.52 19.17
C ASP A 90 -13.35 -10.12 18.56
N LEU A 91 -12.61 -9.79 17.49
CA LEU A 91 -12.74 -8.50 16.80
C LEU A 91 -14.16 -8.25 16.27
N ALA A 92 -14.80 -9.27 15.71
CA ALA A 92 -16.18 -9.20 15.22
C ALA A 92 -17.19 -8.99 16.35
N GLY A 93 -16.93 -9.51 17.55
CA GLY A 93 -17.73 -9.26 18.75
C GLY A 93 -17.61 -7.82 19.24
N ARG A 94 -16.42 -7.22 19.15
CA ARG A 94 -16.18 -5.81 19.54
C ARG A 94 -16.86 -4.82 18.60
N ASP A 95 -16.86 -5.13 17.31
CA ASP A 95 -17.43 -4.32 16.23
C ASP A 95 -18.96 -4.47 16.09
N ALA A 96 -19.58 -5.44 16.76
CA ALA A 96 -21.02 -5.66 16.68
C ALA A 96 -21.83 -4.47 17.25
N PRO A 97 -23.07 -4.20 16.75
CA PRO A 97 -23.93 -3.14 17.27
C PRO A 97 -24.14 -3.26 18.80
N GLY A 98 -23.84 -2.19 19.54
CA GLY A 98 -23.88 -2.19 21.02
C GLY A 98 -22.63 -2.74 21.70
N GLY A 99 -21.66 -3.25 20.94
CA GLY A 99 -20.33 -3.60 21.43
C GLY A 99 -19.47 -2.37 21.72
N PRO A 100 -18.38 -2.52 22.51
CA PRO A 100 -17.50 -1.41 22.88
C PRO A 100 -16.86 -0.73 21.65
N GLY A 101 -16.69 -1.46 20.55
CA GLY A 101 -16.16 -0.92 19.30
C GLY A 101 -17.18 -0.17 18.46
N ALA A 102 -18.43 -0.65 18.38
CA ALA A 102 -19.52 0.05 17.71
C ALA A 102 -19.89 1.38 18.41
N ALA A 103 -19.84 1.40 19.74
CA ALA A 103 -20.04 2.63 20.52
C ALA A 103 -18.91 3.66 20.31
N ALA A 104 -17.70 3.19 19.99
CA ALA A 104 -16.54 4.02 19.68
C ALA A 104 -16.40 4.37 18.19
N GLY A 105 -17.29 3.88 17.32
CA GLY A 105 -17.23 4.13 15.87
C GLY A 105 -15.95 3.60 15.21
N LEU A 106 -15.50 2.40 15.59
CA LEU A 106 -14.24 1.81 15.13
C LEU A 106 -14.21 1.56 13.61
N ASP A 107 -13.52 2.43 12.88
CA ASP A 107 -13.24 2.32 11.44
C ASP A 107 -12.06 1.34 11.20
N LEU A 108 -12.27 0.03 11.41
CA LEU A 108 -11.23 -1.01 11.25
C LEU A 108 -10.57 -0.97 9.86
N PRO A 109 -9.27 -1.26 9.72
CA PRO A 109 -8.59 -1.31 8.43
C PRO A 109 -9.12 -2.43 7.53
N LEU A 110 -8.83 -2.33 6.23
CA LEU A 110 -8.98 -3.46 5.31
C LEU A 110 -8.06 -4.59 5.75
N LEU A 111 -8.63 -5.73 6.11
CA LEU A 111 -7.90 -6.90 6.60
C LEU A 111 -7.74 -7.92 5.49
N PHE A 112 -6.51 -8.36 5.27
CA PHE A 112 -6.17 -9.42 4.32
C PHE A 112 -5.40 -10.53 5.01
N ILE A 113 -5.46 -11.74 4.47
CA ILE A 113 -4.68 -12.88 4.96
C ILE A 113 -3.69 -13.31 3.88
N ARG A 114 -2.39 -13.38 4.21
CA ARG A 114 -1.39 -14.00 3.32
C ARG A 114 -1.34 -15.49 3.64
N VAL A 115 -1.79 -16.30 2.68
CA VAL A 115 -1.84 -17.77 2.77
C VAL A 115 -0.59 -18.40 2.14
N ARG A 116 -0.36 -19.68 2.42
CA ARG A 116 0.71 -20.50 1.83
C ARG A 116 0.22 -21.32 0.64
N VAL A 117 -1.00 -21.85 0.72
CA VAL A 117 -1.59 -22.74 -0.28
C VAL A 117 -3.05 -22.37 -0.58
N PRO A 118 -3.57 -22.65 -1.79
CA PRO A 118 -4.92 -22.27 -2.20
C PRO A 118 -6.03 -22.79 -1.29
N GLU A 119 -5.88 -24.00 -0.74
CA GLU A 119 -6.89 -24.70 0.05
C GLU A 119 -7.21 -23.96 1.37
N GLN A 120 -6.27 -23.17 1.87
CA GLN A 120 -6.48 -22.35 3.07
C GLN A 120 -7.55 -21.29 2.87
N ILE A 121 -7.77 -20.80 1.65
CA ILE A 121 -8.71 -19.71 1.37
C ILE A 121 -10.16 -20.10 1.75
N PRO A 122 -10.78 -21.12 1.11
CA PRO A 122 -12.13 -21.54 1.48
C PRO A 122 -12.19 -22.12 2.89
N ASP A 123 -11.14 -22.77 3.37
CA ASP A 123 -11.11 -23.31 4.73
C ASP A 123 -11.19 -22.24 5.82
N LEU A 124 -10.34 -21.21 5.72
CA LEU A 124 -10.36 -20.10 6.64
C LEU A 124 -11.69 -19.35 6.59
N VAL A 125 -12.25 -19.12 5.40
CA VAL A 125 -13.55 -18.45 5.27
C VAL A 125 -14.66 -19.25 5.97
N ARG A 126 -14.68 -20.58 5.83
CA ARG A 126 -15.62 -21.45 6.56
C ARG A 126 -15.43 -21.38 8.07
N ARG A 127 -14.20 -21.48 8.56
CA ARG A 127 -13.88 -21.45 10.00
C ARG A 127 -14.12 -20.08 10.64
N LEU A 128 -13.88 -19.00 9.91
CA LEU A 128 -14.22 -17.63 10.34
C LEU A 128 -15.73 -17.43 10.49
N GLY A 129 -16.55 -18.15 9.71
CA GLY A 129 -18.01 -18.06 9.78
C GLY A 129 -18.50 -16.60 9.68
N PRO A 130 -19.35 -16.11 10.59
CA PRO A 130 -19.82 -14.73 10.57
C PRO A 130 -18.71 -13.67 10.66
N ALA A 131 -17.56 -13.99 11.27
CA ALA A 131 -16.44 -13.07 11.40
C ALA A 131 -15.75 -12.78 10.05
N ALA A 132 -15.99 -13.61 9.02
CA ALA A 132 -15.50 -13.38 7.65
C ALA A 132 -15.99 -12.04 7.07
N ARG A 133 -17.03 -11.42 7.63
CA ARG A 133 -17.48 -10.06 7.26
C ARG A 133 -16.41 -8.98 7.43
N LEU A 134 -15.39 -9.22 8.27
CA LEU A 134 -14.27 -8.30 8.49
C LEU A 134 -13.14 -8.49 7.47
N LEU A 135 -13.15 -9.60 6.73
CA LEU A 135 -12.10 -9.96 5.79
C LEU A 135 -12.33 -9.25 4.45
N SER A 136 -11.32 -8.55 3.96
CA SER A 136 -11.32 -7.87 2.66
C SER A 136 -10.75 -8.75 1.54
N GLY A 137 -9.92 -9.75 1.85
CA GLY A 137 -9.37 -10.64 0.83
C GLY A 137 -8.09 -11.38 1.25
N PHE A 138 -7.33 -11.82 0.26
CA PHE A 138 -6.15 -12.67 0.42
C PHE A 138 -4.95 -12.17 -0.37
N VAL A 139 -3.75 -12.43 0.17
CA VAL A 139 -2.47 -12.21 -0.48
C VAL A 139 -1.91 -13.56 -0.91
N MET A 140 -1.48 -13.66 -2.17
CA MET A 140 -1.09 -14.91 -2.82
C MET A 140 0.42 -14.87 -3.14
N PRO A 141 1.26 -15.64 -2.43
CA PRO A 141 2.71 -15.61 -2.61
C PRO A 141 3.12 -16.22 -3.94
N LYS A 142 4.35 -15.91 -4.38
CA LYS A 142 5.05 -16.56 -5.51
C LYS A 142 4.15 -16.73 -6.76
N PHE A 143 3.39 -15.68 -7.10
CA PHE A 143 2.32 -15.75 -8.07
C PHE A 143 2.86 -15.84 -9.51
N THR A 144 2.42 -16.87 -10.23
CA THR A 144 2.61 -17.08 -11.67
C THR A 144 1.28 -17.51 -12.30
N GLU A 145 1.22 -17.73 -13.61
CA GLU A 145 -0.01 -18.29 -14.24
C GLU A 145 -0.37 -19.65 -13.63
N GLU A 146 0.59 -20.57 -13.58
CA GLU A 146 0.41 -21.94 -13.07
C GLU A 146 0.01 -21.96 -11.58
N ARG A 147 0.75 -21.22 -10.74
CA ARG A 147 0.51 -21.21 -9.29
C ARG A 147 -0.67 -20.34 -8.89
N GLY A 148 -0.92 -19.27 -9.64
CA GLY A 148 -1.88 -18.23 -9.29
C GLY A 148 -3.33 -18.58 -9.61
N ILE A 149 -3.58 -19.34 -10.69
CA ILE A 149 -4.94 -19.74 -11.07
C ILE A 149 -5.64 -20.53 -9.94
N PRO A 150 -5.03 -21.56 -9.32
CA PRO A 150 -5.63 -22.26 -8.19
C PRO A 150 -6.03 -21.34 -7.03
N PHE A 151 -5.22 -20.33 -6.69
CA PHE A 151 -5.57 -19.36 -5.65
C PHE A 151 -6.79 -18.51 -6.03
N LEU A 152 -6.89 -18.08 -7.30
CA LEU A 152 -8.02 -17.27 -7.78
C LEU A 152 -9.31 -18.10 -7.85
N GLU A 153 -9.24 -19.39 -8.18
CA GLU A 153 -10.37 -20.32 -8.15
C GLU A 153 -10.84 -20.60 -6.72
N ALA A 154 -9.90 -20.78 -5.79
CA ALA A 154 -10.18 -20.93 -4.37
C ALA A 154 -10.85 -19.67 -3.78
N LEU A 155 -10.39 -18.48 -4.19
CA LEU A 155 -11.02 -17.21 -3.83
C LEU A 155 -12.46 -17.10 -4.35
N ALA A 156 -12.69 -17.46 -5.62
CA ALA A 156 -14.03 -17.46 -6.21
C ALA A 156 -14.99 -18.43 -5.50
N THR A 157 -14.48 -19.60 -5.09
CA THR A 157 -15.22 -20.57 -4.28
C THR A 157 -15.61 -19.97 -2.92
N ALA A 158 -14.65 -19.37 -2.22
CA ALA A 158 -14.90 -18.75 -0.91
C ALA A 158 -15.88 -17.56 -0.98
N GLU A 159 -15.81 -16.76 -2.04
CA GLU A 159 -16.77 -15.68 -2.31
C GLU A 159 -18.18 -16.23 -2.52
N ALA A 160 -18.33 -17.30 -3.32
CA ALA A 160 -19.61 -17.94 -3.57
C ALA A 160 -20.22 -18.57 -2.31
N GLU A 161 -19.40 -19.20 -1.46
CA GLU A 161 -19.86 -19.83 -0.21
C GLU A 161 -20.25 -18.81 0.86
N SER A 162 -19.49 -17.72 0.98
CA SER A 162 -19.72 -16.70 2.02
C SER A 162 -20.69 -15.60 1.61
N GLY A 163 -20.94 -15.43 0.31
CA GLY A 163 -21.69 -14.29 -0.25
C GLY A 163 -20.98 -12.94 -0.03
N ARG A 164 -19.67 -12.96 0.24
CA ARG A 164 -18.86 -11.77 0.50
C ARG A 164 -17.86 -11.55 -0.63
N ARG A 165 -17.79 -10.32 -1.14
CA ARG A 165 -16.76 -9.91 -2.07
C ARG A 165 -15.39 -10.03 -1.41
N LEU A 166 -14.47 -10.75 -2.02
CA LEU A 166 -13.10 -10.93 -1.55
C LEU A 166 -12.12 -10.54 -2.65
N PHE A 167 -11.07 -9.81 -2.28
CA PHE A 167 -10.04 -9.39 -3.21
C PHE A 167 -8.81 -10.31 -3.19
N ALA A 168 -8.14 -10.40 -4.33
CA ALA A 168 -6.82 -10.99 -4.51
C ALA A 168 -5.76 -9.90 -4.54
N MET A 169 -4.64 -10.13 -3.86
CA MET A 169 -3.40 -9.38 -4.03
C MET A 169 -2.23 -10.33 -4.33
N PRO A 170 -1.98 -10.61 -5.62
CA PRO A 170 -0.83 -11.38 -6.08
C PRO A 170 0.50 -10.76 -5.66
N VAL A 171 1.45 -11.58 -5.19
CA VAL A 171 2.83 -11.18 -4.92
C VAL A 171 3.75 -11.73 -5.99
N LEU A 172 4.38 -10.82 -6.73
CA LEU A 172 5.34 -11.08 -7.79
C LEU A 172 6.73 -11.18 -7.17
N GLU A 173 7.14 -12.40 -6.88
CA GLU A 173 8.38 -12.69 -6.13
C GLU A 173 9.06 -13.98 -6.58
N SER A 174 8.55 -14.61 -7.64
CA SER A 174 9.09 -15.87 -8.16
C SER A 174 10.41 -15.65 -8.92
N PRO A 175 11.43 -16.52 -8.77
CA PRO A 175 12.75 -16.35 -9.39
C PRO A 175 12.72 -16.19 -10.92
N GLU A 176 11.73 -16.77 -11.61
CA GLU A 176 11.54 -16.72 -13.06
C GLU A 176 11.35 -15.28 -13.59
N LEU A 177 10.95 -14.35 -12.71
CA LEU A 177 10.88 -12.92 -13.05
C LEU A 177 12.27 -12.28 -13.11
N LEU A 178 13.26 -12.78 -12.36
CA LEU A 178 14.62 -12.24 -12.40
C LEU A 178 15.37 -12.67 -13.65
N TYR A 179 15.15 -13.90 -14.12
CA TYR A 179 15.85 -14.47 -15.26
C TYR A 179 15.38 -13.84 -16.57
N ARG A 180 16.31 -13.27 -17.34
CA ARG A 180 15.99 -12.51 -18.55
C ARG A 180 15.33 -13.40 -19.61
N GLU A 181 15.72 -14.66 -19.66
CA GLU A 181 15.24 -15.69 -20.57
C GLU A 181 13.78 -16.11 -20.34
N SER A 182 13.26 -16.02 -19.10
CA SER A 182 11.89 -16.42 -18.76
C SER A 182 10.97 -15.25 -18.38
N ARG A 183 11.52 -14.06 -18.10
CA ARG A 183 10.78 -12.93 -17.53
C ARG A 183 9.56 -12.54 -18.36
N VAL A 184 9.71 -12.38 -19.66
CA VAL A 184 8.62 -11.90 -20.54
C VAL A 184 7.47 -12.89 -20.54
N GLU A 185 7.76 -14.18 -20.78
CA GLU A 185 6.74 -15.25 -20.77
C GLU A 185 6.03 -15.34 -19.41
N THR A 186 6.79 -15.22 -18.32
CA THR A 186 6.24 -15.23 -16.95
C THR A 186 5.29 -14.06 -16.72
N LEU A 187 5.68 -12.83 -17.14
CA LEU A 187 4.84 -11.64 -17.01
C LEU A 187 3.59 -11.70 -17.89
N GLU A 188 3.68 -12.26 -19.10
CA GLU A 188 2.51 -12.50 -19.96
C GLU A 188 1.53 -13.50 -19.33
N GLY A 189 2.05 -14.58 -18.74
CA GLY A 189 1.22 -15.55 -18.01
C GLY A 189 0.55 -14.94 -16.79
N ILE A 190 1.29 -14.15 -16.00
CA ILE A 190 0.71 -13.40 -14.89
C ILE A 190 -0.41 -12.48 -15.39
N PHE A 191 -0.16 -11.71 -16.46
CA PHE A 191 -1.17 -10.81 -17.04
C PHE A 191 -2.45 -11.57 -17.42
N ARG A 192 -2.34 -12.68 -18.16
CA ARG A 192 -3.50 -13.50 -18.53
C ARG A 192 -4.29 -13.97 -17.31
N ALA A 193 -3.60 -14.43 -16.27
CA ALA A 193 -4.23 -14.90 -15.04
C ALA A 193 -4.96 -13.76 -14.31
N VAL A 194 -4.31 -12.61 -14.10
CA VAL A 194 -4.93 -11.49 -13.35
C VAL A 194 -6.03 -10.79 -14.14
N ASP A 195 -5.93 -10.72 -15.47
CA ASP A 195 -6.94 -10.10 -16.33
C ASP A 195 -8.21 -10.96 -16.44
N LYS A 196 -8.08 -12.29 -16.46
CA LYS A 196 -9.23 -13.22 -16.35
C LYS A 196 -10.06 -12.98 -15.08
N TYR A 197 -9.43 -12.54 -13.99
CA TYR A 197 -10.06 -12.28 -12.69
C TYR A 197 -9.99 -10.79 -12.30
N ARG A 198 -9.97 -9.88 -13.28
CA ARG A 198 -9.67 -8.45 -13.10
C ARG A 198 -10.43 -7.78 -11.96
N ASP A 199 -11.73 -8.04 -11.85
CA ASP A 199 -12.59 -7.40 -10.83
C ASP A 199 -12.28 -7.84 -9.39
N ARG A 200 -11.54 -8.95 -9.22
CA ARG A 200 -11.08 -9.47 -7.94
C ARG A 200 -9.65 -9.06 -7.61
N VAL A 201 -8.84 -8.68 -8.59
CA VAL A 201 -7.44 -8.31 -8.36
C VAL A 201 -7.36 -6.85 -7.93
N LEU A 202 -7.03 -6.62 -6.66
CA LEU A 202 -6.99 -5.28 -6.10
C LEU A 202 -5.66 -4.57 -6.37
N ALA A 203 -4.55 -5.28 -6.19
CA ALA A 203 -3.21 -4.75 -6.44
C ALA A 203 -2.20 -5.88 -6.64
N LEU A 204 -1.16 -5.60 -7.42
CA LEU A 204 0.01 -6.45 -7.58
C LEU A 204 1.11 -5.97 -6.62
N ARG A 205 1.79 -6.92 -5.97
CA ARG A 205 2.85 -6.64 -4.99
C ARG A 205 4.18 -7.16 -5.48
N LEU A 206 5.26 -6.54 -5.03
CA LEU A 206 6.62 -6.94 -5.37
C LEU A 206 7.31 -7.53 -4.13
N GLY A 207 7.73 -8.79 -4.19
CA GLY A 207 8.50 -9.45 -3.13
C GLY A 207 10.00 -9.37 -3.43
N VAL A 208 10.60 -8.23 -3.14
CA VAL A 208 12.03 -7.98 -3.42
C VAL A 208 12.96 -8.82 -2.56
N THR A 209 12.53 -9.21 -1.35
CA THR A 209 13.36 -10.04 -0.46
C THR A 209 13.60 -11.42 -1.06
N ASP A 210 12.58 -12.09 -1.62
CA ASP A 210 12.73 -13.35 -2.36
C ASP A 210 13.62 -13.21 -3.60
N PHE A 211 13.48 -12.09 -4.33
CA PHE A 211 14.35 -11.79 -5.46
C PHE A 211 15.82 -11.70 -5.03
N CYS A 212 16.11 -10.94 -3.99
CA CYS A 212 17.47 -10.84 -3.45
C CYS A 212 17.98 -12.20 -2.96
N SER A 213 17.15 -12.96 -2.25
CA SER A 213 17.48 -14.30 -1.74
C SER A 213 17.89 -15.27 -2.85
N SER A 214 17.20 -15.22 -4.00
CA SER A 214 17.49 -16.08 -5.17
C SER A 214 18.91 -15.90 -5.73
N TYR A 215 19.55 -14.75 -5.44
CA TYR A 215 20.93 -14.43 -5.82
C TYR A 215 21.88 -14.32 -4.62
N GLY A 216 21.45 -14.69 -3.41
CA GLY A 216 22.26 -14.55 -2.19
C GLY A 216 22.58 -13.09 -1.84
N LEU A 217 21.73 -12.15 -2.27
CA LEU A 217 21.88 -10.72 -2.02
C LEU A 217 21.10 -10.30 -0.78
N ARG A 218 21.57 -9.23 -0.11
CA ARG A 218 20.83 -8.52 0.93
C ARG A 218 21.09 -7.02 0.77
N ARG A 219 20.04 -6.20 0.76
CA ARG A 219 20.16 -4.73 0.63
C ARG A 219 20.75 -4.16 1.91
N ALA A 220 21.60 -3.13 1.84
CA ALA A 220 22.01 -2.36 3.02
C ALA A 220 20.96 -1.29 3.37
N PRO A 221 20.95 -0.72 4.60
CA PRO A 221 19.95 0.28 5.01
C PRO A 221 19.96 1.60 4.22
N ASP A 222 21.04 1.89 3.52
CA ASP A 222 21.22 3.07 2.66
C ASP A 222 20.94 2.78 1.17
N MET A 223 20.63 1.52 0.83
CA MET A 223 20.29 1.08 -0.52
C MET A 223 18.79 0.90 -0.69
N THR A 224 18.26 1.46 -1.77
CA THR A 224 16.91 1.21 -2.24
C THR A 224 16.85 -0.03 -3.14
N ALA A 225 15.66 -0.55 -3.39
CA ALA A 225 15.42 -1.60 -4.39
C ALA A 225 15.96 -1.23 -5.79
N TYR A 226 16.04 0.07 -6.09
CA TYR A 226 16.52 0.61 -7.36
C TYR A 226 18.04 0.63 -7.49
N ASP A 227 18.78 0.56 -6.36
CA ASP A 227 20.23 0.45 -6.39
C ASP A 227 20.67 -0.99 -6.75
N VAL A 228 19.81 -1.99 -6.54
CA VAL A 228 20.02 -3.38 -6.95
C VAL A 228 19.51 -3.59 -8.38
N GLN A 229 20.39 -3.51 -9.37
CA GLN A 229 20.02 -3.45 -10.80
C GLN A 229 19.16 -4.63 -11.29
N ILE A 230 19.40 -5.86 -10.80
CA ILE A 230 18.57 -7.01 -11.18
C ILE A 230 17.13 -6.83 -10.70
N VAL A 231 16.93 -6.26 -9.50
CA VAL A 231 15.60 -5.95 -8.94
C VAL A 231 14.98 -4.76 -9.68
N ALA A 232 15.72 -3.66 -9.84
CA ALA A 232 15.26 -2.48 -10.55
C ALA A 232 14.75 -2.81 -11.96
N SER A 233 15.44 -3.71 -12.67
CA SER A 233 15.02 -4.17 -14.00
C SER A 233 13.69 -4.92 -13.99
N VAL A 234 13.43 -5.74 -12.96
CA VAL A 234 12.15 -6.45 -12.80
C VAL A 234 11.04 -5.46 -12.50
N ILE A 235 11.27 -4.49 -11.61
CA ILE A 235 10.29 -3.44 -11.29
C ILE A 235 9.88 -2.68 -12.57
N ALA A 236 10.86 -2.29 -13.39
CA ALA A 236 10.62 -1.61 -14.65
C ALA A 236 9.74 -2.45 -15.60
N ASP A 237 10.04 -3.74 -15.77
CA ASP A 237 9.29 -4.62 -16.67
C ASP A 237 7.88 -4.94 -16.12
N VAL A 238 7.72 -5.10 -14.80
CA VAL A 238 6.42 -5.25 -14.14
C VAL A 238 5.55 -4.02 -14.41
N VAL A 239 6.08 -2.81 -14.21
CA VAL A 239 5.33 -1.57 -14.48
C VAL A 239 4.99 -1.46 -15.97
N ASN A 240 5.95 -1.78 -16.85
CA ASN A 240 5.76 -1.69 -18.30
C ASN A 240 4.64 -2.63 -18.81
N MET A 241 4.59 -3.86 -18.30
CA MET A 241 3.65 -4.88 -18.77
C MET A 241 2.33 -4.90 -18.00
N LEU A 242 2.36 -4.66 -16.69
CA LEU A 242 1.21 -4.83 -15.79
C LEU A 242 0.68 -3.52 -15.21
N GLY A 243 1.41 -2.41 -15.32
CA GLY A 243 1.09 -1.11 -14.69
C GLY A 243 0.63 0.00 -15.65
N ARG A 244 0.23 -0.34 -16.88
CA ARG A 244 -0.09 0.63 -17.95
C ARG A 244 -1.28 1.54 -17.62
N ALA A 245 -1.21 2.79 -18.08
CA ALA A 245 -2.26 3.79 -17.89
C ALA A 245 -3.30 3.82 -19.03
N ASP A 246 -3.31 2.83 -19.93
CA ASP A 246 -4.22 2.72 -21.09
C ASP A 246 -5.54 1.98 -20.77
N GLY A 247 -5.80 1.72 -19.49
CA GLY A 247 -6.95 0.96 -19.00
C GLY A 247 -6.68 -0.54 -18.80
N THR A 248 -5.57 -1.07 -19.32
CA THR A 248 -5.22 -2.49 -19.15
C THR A 248 -4.43 -2.76 -17.87
N GLY A 249 -3.74 -1.75 -17.31
CA GLY A 249 -2.89 -1.94 -16.14
C GLY A 249 -3.64 -2.11 -14.81
N PHE A 250 -2.91 -2.63 -13.84
CA PHE A 250 -3.26 -2.80 -12.44
C PHE A 250 -2.46 -1.83 -11.57
N THR A 251 -2.91 -1.61 -10.33
CA THR A 251 -2.09 -0.93 -9.33
C THR A 251 -0.94 -1.85 -8.90
N VAL A 252 0.30 -1.37 -9.05
CA VAL A 252 1.51 -2.05 -8.56
C VAL A 252 2.01 -1.32 -7.32
N THR A 253 2.30 -2.05 -6.25
CA THR A 253 2.72 -1.48 -4.95
C THR A 253 4.22 -1.59 -4.71
N GLY A 254 4.77 -0.62 -3.98
CA GLY A 254 6.17 -0.58 -3.56
C GLY A 254 6.56 -1.79 -2.69
N PRO A 255 7.79 -2.30 -2.83
CA PRO A 255 8.26 -3.45 -2.06
C PRO A 255 8.48 -3.11 -0.59
N VAL A 256 8.75 -4.14 0.22
CA VAL A 256 9.06 -3.99 1.65
C VAL A 256 10.35 -3.19 1.86
N TRP A 257 10.33 -2.29 2.85
CA TRP A 257 11.54 -1.72 3.46
C TRP A 257 11.90 -2.50 4.73
N GLU A 258 13.10 -3.09 4.77
CA GLU A 258 13.50 -4.07 5.79
C GLU A 258 13.99 -3.44 7.11
N TYR A 259 14.12 -2.12 7.18
CA TYR A 259 14.81 -1.42 8.27
C TYR A 259 13.90 -0.51 9.09
N PHE A 260 14.02 -0.60 10.42
CA PHE A 260 13.32 0.28 11.37
C PHE A 260 14.23 0.80 12.51
N ARG A 261 15.46 0.30 12.63
CA ARG A 261 16.58 0.84 13.42
C ARG A 261 17.91 0.43 12.79
N VAL A 262 18.92 1.30 12.82
CA VAL A 262 20.29 0.98 12.36
C VAL A 262 21.29 1.30 13.47
N GLN A 263 22.18 0.35 13.78
CA GLN A 263 23.19 0.52 14.84
C GLN A 263 24.45 1.27 14.37
N GLU A 264 24.84 1.16 13.09
CA GLU A 264 26.04 1.83 12.56
C GLU A 264 25.84 2.17 11.07
N ARG A 265 26.14 3.42 10.67
CA ARG A 265 25.98 3.92 9.29
C ARG A 265 27.35 4.15 8.66
N MET A 266 27.53 3.64 7.44
CA MET A 266 28.76 3.87 6.65
C MET A 266 28.69 5.16 5.81
N PHE A 267 27.51 5.57 5.36
CA PHE A 267 27.31 6.73 4.49
C PHE A 267 26.50 7.85 5.17
N LYS A 268 26.72 9.09 4.69
CA LYS A 268 26.00 10.26 5.21
C LYS A 268 24.52 10.22 4.82
N PRO A 269 23.59 10.64 5.71
CA PRO A 269 22.18 10.76 5.39
C PRO A 269 21.97 11.70 4.19
N GLN A 270 21.09 11.32 3.26
CA GLN A 270 20.75 12.14 2.09
C GLN A 270 19.54 13.06 2.33
N LEU A 271 18.91 12.98 3.52
CA LEU A 271 17.77 13.80 3.90
C LEU A 271 18.20 15.27 4.07
N ARG A 272 17.74 16.14 3.17
CA ARG A 272 18.06 17.59 3.17
C ARG A 272 17.61 18.23 4.49
N ARG A 273 18.40 19.21 4.97
CA ARG A 273 18.13 19.92 6.23
C ARG A 273 17.15 21.08 6.06
N SER A 274 17.17 21.77 4.91
CA SER A 274 16.39 23.00 4.70
C SER A 274 14.89 22.87 4.95
N PRO A 275 14.17 21.79 4.54
CA PRO A 275 12.73 21.71 4.77
C PRO A 275 12.37 21.61 6.25
N PHE A 276 13.27 21.07 7.07
CA PHE A 276 13.06 20.90 8.51
C PHE A 276 13.44 22.15 9.31
N LEU A 277 14.34 22.99 8.78
CA LEU A 277 14.67 24.29 9.38
C LEU A 277 13.52 25.29 9.23
N GLU A 278 12.92 25.33 8.04
CA GLU A 278 11.79 26.22 7.73
C GLU A 278 10.56 25.88 8.59
N GLY A 279 10.29 24.59 8.81
CA GLY A 279 9.21 24.09 9.67
C GLY A 279 9.57 23.95 11.16
N GLN A 280 10.74 24.43 11.62
CA GLN A 280 11.23 24.29 13.01
C GLN A 280 11.22 22.84 13.55
N ALA A 281 11.41 21.85 12.69
CA ALA A 281 11.28 20.42 12.97
C ALA A 281 12.62 19.67 12.91
N GLU A 282 13.71 20.25 13.42
CA GLU A 282 15.03 19.61 13.41
C GLU A 282 15.05 18.29 14.19
N GLU A 283 14.37 18.23 15.33
CA GLU A 283 14.25 17.00 16.15
C GLU A 283 13.57 15.87 15.37
N LEU A 284 12.54 16.20 14.57
CA LEU A 284 11.90 15.22 13.69
C LEU A 284 12.86 14.70 12.62
N ARG A 285 13.70 15.58 12.05
CA ARG A 285 14.73 15.16 11.09
C ARG A 285 15.73 14.20 11.72
N GLU A 286 16.19 14.49 12.93
CA GLU A 286 17.12 13.64 13.66
C GLU A 286 16.48 12.28 13.96
N ALA A 287 15.22 12.25 14.41
CA ALA A 287 14.49 11.02 14.66
C ALA A 287 14.31 10.16 13.39
N LEU A 288 13.99 10.79 12.24
CA LEU A 288 13.89 10.10 10.95
C LEU A 288 15.24 9.48 10.52
N ILE A 289 16.33 10.19 10.75
CA ILE A 289 17.69 9.70 10.46
C ILE A 289 18.06 8.56 11.44
N GLU A 290 17.82 8.71 12.73
CA GLU A 290 18.12 7.67 13.72
C GLU A 290 17.45 6.33 13.38
N HIS A 291 16.22 6.38 12.88
CA HIS A 291 15.43 5.19 12.54
C HIS A 291 15.62 4.69 11.09
N SER A 292 16.56 5.28 10.33
CA SER A 292 16.79 4.94 8.92
C SER A 292 15.57 5.05 8.03
N MET A 293 14.78 6.08 8.31
CA MET A 293 13.62 6.45 7.51
C MET A 293 14.03 7.27 6.28
N ASP A 294 15.22 7.87 6.23
CA ASP A 294 15.73 8.56 5.05
C ASP A 294 15.85 7.64 3.82
N GLY A 295 16.31 6.40 4.01
CA GLY A 295 16.33 5.37 2.96
C GLY A 295 14.91 4.99 2.50
N LEU A 296 13.98 4.81 3.44
CA LEU A 296 12.57 4.57 3.16
C LEU A 296 11.95 5.73 2.35
N LEU A 297 12.17 6.98 2.76
CA LEU A 297 11.64 8.16 2.07
C LEU A 297 12.18 8.24 0.63
N ARG A 298 13.47 7.97 0.44
CA ARG A 298 14.08 7.92 -0.89
C ARG A 298 13.46 6.82 -1.73
N GLU A 299 13.26 5.62 -1.18
CA GLU A 299 12.63 4.51 -1.89
C GLU A 299 11.18 4.82 -2.27
N ILE A 300 10.37 5.41 -1.38
CA ILE A 300 8.98 5.80 -1.69
C ILE A 300 8.93 6.80 -2.85
N THR A 301 9.81 7.80 -2.86
CA THR A 301 9.89 8.76 -3.97
C THR A 301 10.25 8.08 -5.29
N LEU A 302 11.16 7.09 -5.25
CA LEU A 302 11.51 6.30 -6.44
C LEU A 302 10.37 5.36 -6.85
N ASP A 303 9.66 4.74 -5.91
CA ASP A 303 8.45 3.94 -6.15
C ASP A 303 7.44 4.77 -6.97
N GLN A 304 7.12 5.98 -6.50
CA GLN A 304 6.19 6.90 -7.18
C GLN A 304 6.70 7.35 -8.56
N ALA A 305 7.99 7.70 -8.67
CA ALA A 305 8.60 8.13 -9.93
C ALA A 305 8.58 7.00 -10.98
N ASN A 306 8.62 5.74 -10.56
CA ASN A 306 8.53 4.57 -11.42
C ASN A 306 7.09 4.02 -11.56
N GLY A 307 6.08 4.75 -11.10
CA GLY A 307 4.67 4.42 -11.33
C GLY A 307 4.03 3.48 -10.31
N LEU A 308 4.71 3.15 -9.22
CA LEU A 308 4.18 2.35 -8.11
C LEU A 308 3.36 3.24 -7.17
N LEU A 309 2.35 2.66 -6.51
CA LEU A 309 1.48 3.34 -5.57
C LEU A 309 1.29 2.49 -4.32
N GLY A 310 1.38 3.13 -3.14
CA GLY A 310 1.38 2.42 -1.87
C GLY A 310 2.65 1.59 -1.64
N LYS A 311 2.75 0.98 -0.47
CA LYS A 311 3.96 0.24 -0.07
C LYS A 311 3.65 -0.83 0.97
N THR A 312 4.35 -1.95 0.87
CA THR A 312 4.34 -2.95 1.93
C THR A 312 5.18 -2.48 3.12
N CYS A 313 4.59 -2.43 4.31
CA CYS A 313 5.23 -2.00 5.54
C CYS A 313 5.32 -3.16 6.54
N ILE A 314 6.41 -3.25 7.29
CA ILE A 314 6.61 -4.29 8.33
C ILE A 314 6.67 -3.70 9.74
N HIS A 315 6.66 -2.37 9.86
CA HIS A 315 6.71 -1.68 11.14
C HIS A 315 5.74 -0.50 11.14
N PRO A 316 5.01 -0.23 12.24
CA PRO A 316 4.07 0.88 12.33
C PRO A 316 4.66 2.26 12.00
N SER A 317 5.95 2.49 12.27
CA SER A 317 6.61 3.77 11.97
C SER A 317 6.76 4.05 10.47
N HIS A 318 6.60 3.04 9.60
CA HIS A 318 6.67 3.22 8.14
C HIS A 318 5.37 3.80 7.55
N VAL A 319 4.25 3.64 8.27
CA VAL A 319 2.90 3.92 7.77
C VAL A 319 2.72 5.40 7.45
N LEU A 320 3.03 6.26 8.42
CA LEU A 320 2.82 7.69 8.28
C LEU A 320 3.70 8.31 7.17
N PRO A 321 5.01 7.99 7.04
CA PRO A 321 5.82 8.39 5.89
C PRO A 321 5.21 8.06 4.53
N VAL A 322 4.71 6.83 4.36
CA VAL A 322 4.08 6.40 3.10
C VAL A 322 2.81 7.20 2.83
N HIS A 323 1.96 7.40 3.85
CA HIS A 323 0.73 8.16 3.70
C HIS A 323 0.99 9.65 3.43
N ALA A 324 1.94 10.27 4.14
CA ALA A 324 2.30 11.68 3.97
C ALA A 324 2.90 11.96 2.59
N LEU A 325 3.76 11.09 2.07
CA LEU A 325 4.27 11.20 0.69
C LEU A 325 3.19 10.89 -0.38
N SER A 326 2.07 10.27 0.00
CA SER A 326 0.97 10.00 -0.93
C SER A 326 -0.04 11.15 -1.03
N VAL A 327 0.02 12.13 -0.13
CA VAL A 327 -0.81 13.34 -0.21
C VAL A 327 -0.45 14.14 -1.46
N VAL A 328 -1.46 14.66 -2.17
CA VAL A 328 -1.25 15.51 -3.35
C VAL A 328 -1.00 16.94 -2.92
N SER A 329 0.04 17.58 -3.45
CA SER A 329 0.27 19.01 -3.22
C SER A 329 -0.81 19.86 -3.90
N HIS A 330 -1.10 21.06 -3.35
CA HIS A 330 -2.04 21.99 -4.00
C HIS A 330 -1.65 22.28 -5.46
N GLU A 331 -0.35 22.42 -5.71
CA GLU A 331 0.21 22.64 -7.04
C GLU A 331 -0.09 21.50 -8.02
N GLU A 332 0.25 20.24 -7.65
CA GLU A 332 -0.05 19.07 -8.50
C GLU A 332 -1.56 18.93 -8.77
N PHE A 333 -2.39 19.23 -7.77
CA PHE A 333 -3.84 19.18 -7.90
C PHE A 333 -4.36 20.24 -8.89
N SER A 334 -3.91 21.49 -8.76
CA SER A 334 -4.26 22.58 -9.69
C SER A 334 -3.86 22.22 -11.12
N ASP A 335 -2.64 21.72 -11.32
CA ASP A 335 -2.18 21.31 -12.65
C ASP A 335 -3.03 20.17 -13.24
N ALA A 336 -3.36 19.17 -12.42
CA ALA A 336 -4.20 18.05 -12.84
C ALA A 336 -5.63 18.51 -13.21
N GLN A 337 -6.22 19.44 -12.45
CA GLN A 337 -7.51 20.01 -12.76
C GLN A 337 -7.52 20.76 -14.10
N ASP A 338 -6.50 21.59 -14.34
CA ASP A 338 -6.35 22.35 -15.58
C ASP A 338 -6.21 21.43 -16.80
N ILE A 339 -5.41 20.37 -16.68
CA ILE A 339 -5.21 19.36 -17.73
C ILE A 339 -6.52 18.62 -18.06
N LEU A 340 -7.34 18.31 -17.06
CA LEU A 340 -8.57 17.53 -17.25
C LEU A 340 -9.79 18.35 -17.66
N ARG A 341 -9.68 19.69 -17.70
CA ARG A 341 -10.74 20.59 -18.17
C ARG A 341 -10.34 21.31 -19.48
N PRO A 342 -10.09 20.57 -20.57
CA PRO A 342 -9.58 21.14 -21.83
C PRO A 342 -10.55 22.15 -22.47
N GLU A 343 -11.84 22.02 -22.19
CA GLU A 343 -12.93 22.88 -22.70
C GLU A 343 -12.78 24.34 -22.28
N LEU A 344 -12.16 24.60 -21.12
CA LEU A 344 -11.90 25.95 -20.62
C LEU A 344 -10.70 26.62 -21.30
N CYS A 345 -9.82 25.85 -21.91
CA CYS A 345 -8.50 26.33 -22.35
C CYS A 345 -8.20 26.10 -23.85
N GLY A 346 -9.14 25.54 -24.62
CA GLY A 346 -8.98 25.33 -26.07
C GLY A 346 -8.00 24.21 -26.46
N GLY A 347 -7.51 23.44 -25.48
CA GLY A 347 -6.49 22.40 -25.67
C GLY A 347 -5.07 22.95 -25.89
N GLY A 348 -4.10 22.05 -26.08
CA GLY A 348 -2.70 22.41 -26.33
C GLY A 348 -1.88 22.51 -25.03
N VAL A 349 -1.25 23.67 -24.82
CA VAL A 349 -0.31 23.92 -23.73
C VAL A 349 -0.85 24.99 -22.79
N LEU A 350 -0.74 24.73 -21.49
CA LEU A 350 -1.11 25.65 -20.41
C LEU A 350 0.11 25.99 -19.59
N ARG A 351 0.17 27.24 -19.12
CA ARG A 351 1.11 27.61 -18.06
C ARG A 351 0.50 27.19 -16.73
N SER A 352 1.26 26.48 -15.89
CA SER A 352 0.85 26.16 -14.51
C SER A 352 0.45 27.40 -13.71
N ALA A 353 -0.47 27.25 -12.77
CA ALA A 353 -0.91 28.33 -11.88
C ALA A 353 0.26 28.93 -11.07
N TYR A 354 1.21 28.08 -10.67
CA TYR A 354 2.44 28.47 -9.96
C TYR A 354 3.53 29.02 -10.89
N THR A 355 3.28 29.02 -12.20
CA THR A 355 4.11 29.63 -13.25
C THR A 355 5.53 29.07 -13.42
N ASN A 356 5.78 27.88 -12.87
CA ASN A 356 7.08 27.21 -12.83
C ASN A 356 7.21 26.05 -13.83
N LYS A 357 6.11 25.57 -14.41
CA LYS A 357 6.08 24.48 -15.39
C LYS A 357 5.05 24.68 -16.51
N MET A 358 5.22 23.88 -17.57
CA MET A 358 4.36 23.80 -18.73
C MET A 358 3.49 22.54 -18.65
N ASN A 359 2.17 22.69 -18.80
CA ASN A 359 1.21 21.59 -18.79
C ASN A 359 0.73 21.30 -20.20
N GLU A 360 1.04 20.11 -20.72
CA GLU A 360 0.53 19.66 -22.02
C GLU A 360 -0.71 18.79 -21.80
N VAL A 361 -1.86 19.23 -22.30
CA VAL A 361 -3.16 18.63 -22.00
C VAL A 361 -3.22 17.14 -22.37
N LYS A 362 -2.80 16.77 -23.58
CA LYS A 362 -2.88 15.37 -24.04
C LYS A 362 -1.81 14.47 -23.39
N PRO A 363 -0.51 14.81 -23.42
CA PRO A 363 0.54 13.96 -22.84
C PRO A 363 0.39 13.77 -21.33
N HIS A 364 -0.05 14.80 -20.60
CA HIS A 364 -0.17 14.73 -19.14
C HIS A 364 -1.53 14.22 -18.65
N ARG A 365 -2.47 13.86 -19.54
CA ARG A 365 -3.83 13.44 -19.15
C ARG A 365 -3.84 12.25 -18.21
N ALA A 366 -3.08 11.19 -18.53
CA ALA A 366 -3.02 9.99 -17.70
C ALA A 366 -2.39 10.27 -16.32
N TRP A 367 -1.39 11.15 -16.27
CA TRP A 367 -0.82 11.63 -15.01
C TRP A 367 -1.85 12.41 -14.18
N ALA A 368 -2.61 13.30 -14.82
CA ALA A 368 -3.64 14.07 -14.16
C ALA A 368 -4.78 13.20 -13.61
N GLU A 369 -5.25 12.21 -14.38
CA GLU A 369 -6.28 11.25 -13.91
C GLU A 369 -5.83 10.45 -12.68
N ARG A 370 -4.56 10.01 -12.66
CA ARG A 370 -3.97 9.32 -11.50
C ARG A 370 -3.80 10.25 -10.30
N THR A 371 -3.38 11.49 -10.54
CA THR A 371 -3.21 12.52 -9.50
C THR A 371 -4.56 12.86 -8.86
N MET A 372 -5.62 13.00 -9.64
CA MET A 372 -6.97 13.23 -9.11
C MET A 372 -7.48 12.06 -8.27
N LEU A 373 -7.23 10.81 -8.67
CA LEU A 373 -7.59 9.65 -7.85
C LEU A 373 -6.79 9.61 -6.54
N ARG A 374 -5.49 9.96 -6.58
CA ARG A 374 -4.66 10.08 -5.39
C ARG A 374 -5.15 11.20 -4.47
N ALA A 375 -5.56 12.35 -5.04
CA ALA A 375 -6.13 13.48 -4.32
C ALA A 375 -7.46 13.12 -3.65
N GLU A 376 -8.31 12.33 -4.33
CA GLU A 376 -9.55 11.80 -3.76
C GLU A 376 -9.26 10.92 -2.53
N VAL A 377 -8.26 10.04 -2.62
CA VAL A 377 -7.96 9.05 -1.56
C VAL A 377 -7.15 9.64 -0.40
N PHE A 378 -6.09 10.41 -0.68
CA PHE A 378 -5.15 10.93 0.33
C PHE A 378 -5.34 12.41 0.65
N GLY A 379 -6.26 13.09 -0.04
CA GLY A 379 -6.48 14.52 0.10
C GLY A 379 -5.48 15.38 -0.67
N VAL A 380 -5.76 16.68 -0.65
CA VAL A 380 -4.92 17.74 -1.21
C VAL A 380 -4.46 18.62 -0.05
N ALA A 381 -3.15 18.75 0.11
CA ALA A 381 -2.57 19.64 1.12
C ALA A 381 -2.92 21.11 0.83
N ASN A 382 -3.03 21.94 1.88
CA ASN A 382 -3.07 23.39 1.70
C ASN A 382 -1.74 23.92 1.11
N GLU A 383 -1.76 25.13 0.54
CA GLU A 383 -0.62 25.69 -0.20
C GLU A 383 0.68 25.79 0.62
N ASP A 384 0.54 26.01 1.93
CA ASP A 384 1.62 26.16 2.91
C ASP A 384 1.97 24.85 3.64
N ILE A 385 1.27 23.75 3.34
CA ILE A 385 1.44 22.47 4.02
C ILE A 385 2.28 21.52 3.15
N GLY A 386 3.45 21.16 3.67
CA GLY A 386 4.35 20.19 3.06
C GLY A 386 4.36 18.84 3.78
N PHE A 387 5.32 18.02 3.38
CA PHE A 387 5.54 16.69 3.94
C PHE A 387 5.86 16.72 5.45
N VAL A 388 6.61 17.72 5.92
CA VAL A 388 7.05 17.82 7.32
C VAL A 388 5.86 18.10 8.23
N GLU A 389 4.97 19.00 7.84
CA GLU A 389 3.77 19.36 8.60
C GLU A 389 2.81 18.17 8.72
N LEU A 390 2.63 17.42 7.63
CA LEU A 390 1.82 16.18 7.59
C LEU A 390 2.40 15.10 8.51
N LEU A 391 3.73 14.92 8.51
CA LEU A 391 4.39 14.00 9.43
C LEU A 391 4.24 14.43 10.89
N ALA A 392 4.51 15.70 11.20
CA ALA A 392 4.44 16.21 12.56
C ALA A 392 3.03 16.04 13.15
N ALA A 393 1.99 16.31 12.34
CA ALA A 393 0.61 16.16 12.75
C ALA A 393 0.19 14.70 12.99
N GLY A 394 0.78 13.73 12.30
CA GLY A 394 0.48 12.30 12.51
C GLY A 394 1.29 11.64 13.63
N ILE A 395 2.35 12.28 14.12
CA ILE A 395 3.15 11.81 15.27
C ILE A 395 2.62 12.38 16.59
N SER A 396 2.03 13.57 16.54
CA SER A 396 1.53 14.31 17.70
C SER A 396 0.20 13.73 18.18
N GLU A 397 0.22 12.54 18.78
CA GLU A 397 -0.78 12.03 19.75
C GLU A 397 -0.28 10.77 20.49
#